data_AF-A0A4Y2GF43-F1
#
_entry.id   AF-A0A4Y2GF43-F1
#
_cell.length_a   1.000
_cell.length_b   1.000
_cell.length_c   1.000
_cell.angle_alpha   90.00
_cell.angle_beta   90.00
_cell.angle_gamma   90.00
#
_symmetry.space_group_name_H-M   'P 1'
#
loop_
_entity.id
_entity.type
_entity.pdbx_description
1 polymer ?
#
loop_
_entity_poly.entity_id
_entity_poly.type
_entity_poly.pdbx_seq_one_letter_code
_entity_poly.pdbx_strand_id
1 'polypeptide(L)'
;MAEVKDFMDDIRNDKYRFAHDLVTEVLMLRGEGRPSTYPLPNRVLFTKDHAKLIENFLLSDQVFYLDKRIKEITRDRYDCHTYATCRQVLINEFTKNVPYSEENFICVCAVVAYIAAYFRKRKVYRVTNDSIEYIRVWITRILSRGLTLKYSSW
;
A
#
# COMPACT_ATOMS: atom_id res chain seq x y z
N MET A 1 9.70 26.08 8.32
CA MET A 1 11.02 25.45 8.58
C MET A 1 10.91 24.16 9.40
N ALA A 2 10.09 24.09 10.46
CA ALA A 2 9.87 22.85 11.20
C ALA A 2 9.18 21.74 10.38
N GLU A 3 8.11 22.05 9.63
CA GLU A 3 7.38 21.08 8.79
C GLU A 3 8.24 20.45 7.67
N VAL A 4 9.17 21.23 7.10
CA VAL A 4 10.08 20.72 6.05
C VAL A 4 11.11 19.75 6.65
N LYS A 5 11.53 20.00 7.89
CA LYS A 5 12.47 19.14 8.62
C LYS A 5 11.80 17.82 9.02
N ASP A 6 10.58 17.89 9.55
CA ASP A 6 9.76 16.71 9.90
C ASP A 6 9.48 15.83 8.67
N PHE A 7 9.11 16.45 7.55
CA PHE A 7 8.89 15.75 6.28
C PHE A 7 10.16 15.08 5.73
N MET A 8 11.32 15.75 5.84
CA MET A 8 12.60 15.18 5.40
C MET A 8 13.11 14.05 6.32
N ASP A 9 12.83 14.13 7.61
CA ASP A 9 13.12 13.06 8.57
C ASP A 9 12.20 11.84 8.33
N ASP A 10 10.94 12.06 7.97
CA ASP A 10 10.01 11.01 7.55
C ASP A 10 10.42 10.34 6.22
N ILE A 11 10.93 11.07 5.23
CA ILE A 11 11.38 10.47 3.97
C ILE A 11 12.64 9.59 4.14
N ARG A 12 13.48 9.91 5.13
CA ARG A 12 14.64 9.09 5.50
C ARG A 12 14.27 7.88 6.34
N ASN A 13 13.04 7.78 6.82
CA ASN A 13 12.53 6.60 7.50
C ASN A 13 12.29 5.49 6.48
N ASP A 14 13.14 4.46 6.50
CA ASP A 14 13.10 3.34 5.55
C ASP A 14 11.69 2.71 5.43
N LYS A 15 10.92 2.68 6.52
CA LYS A 15 9.56 2.10 6.55
C LYS A 15 8.53 3.01 5.91
N TYR A 16 8.65 4.33 6.13
CA TYR A 16 7.83 5.30 5.43
C TYR A 16 8.16 5.26 3.93
N ARG A 17 9.46 5.21 3.60
CA ARG A 17 9.93 5.12 2.22
C ARG A 17 9.38 3.89 1.50
N PHE A 18 9.43 2.73 2.15
CA PHE A 18 8.81 1.51 1.65
C PHE A 18 7.33 1.72 1.30
N ALA A 19 6.55 2.24 2.26
CA ALA A 19 5.12 2.44 2.08
C ALA A 19 4.82 3.45 0.96
N HIS A 20 5.57 4.54 0.92
CA HIS A 20 5.48 5.57 -0.10
C HIS A 20 5.78 5.01 -1.50
N ASP A 21 6.90 4.30 -1.67
CA ASP A 21 7.34 3.78 -2.97
C ASP A 21 6.36 2.71 -3.48
N LEU A 22 5.86 1.84 -2.60
CA LEU A 22 4.83 0.86 -2.93
C LEU A 22 3.52 1.52 -3.40
N VAL A 23 3.02 2.51 -2.65
CA VAL A 23 1.80 3.24 -3.02
C VAL A 23 2.00 4.00 -4.33
N THR A 24 3.18 4.59 -4.53
CA THR A 24 3.53 5.31 -5.76
C THR A 24 3.54 4.35 -6.95
N GLU A 25 4.12 3.16 -6.81
CA GLU A 25 4.15 2.14 -7.87
C GLU A 25 2.74 1.76 -8.32
N VAL A 26 1.84 1.47 -7.36
CA VAL A 26 0.43 1.15 -7.65
C VAL A 26 -0.27 2.32 -8.36
N LEU A 27 -0.02 3.56 -7.93
CA LEU A 27 -0.58 4.73 -8.59
C LEU A 27 -0.03 4.93 -10.01
N MET A 28 1.26 4.69 -10.24
CA MET A 28 1.91 4.77 -11.55
C MET A 28 1.30 3.76 -12.53
N LEU A 29 1.17 2.49 -12.10
CA LEU A 29 0.57 1.43 -12.91
C LEU A 29 -0.89 1.70 -13.27
N ARG A 30 -1.61 2.48 -12.44
CA ARG A 30 -2.99 2.93 -12.69
C ARG A 30 -3.09 4.21 -13.52
N GLY A 31 -1.98 4.82 -13.91
CA GLY A 31 -1.93 6.10 -14.62
C GLY A 31 -2.30 7.32 -13.76
N GLU A 32 -2.22 7.19 -12.43
CA GLU A 32 -2.59 8.24 -11.45
C GLU A 32 -1.39 8.80 -10.67
N GLY A 33 -0.24 8.15 -10.82
CA GLY A 33 1.01 8.49 -10.16
C GLY A 33 1.76 9.60 -10.87
N ARG A 34 2.72 10.17 -10.16
CA ARG A 34 3.77 11.00 -10.75
C ARG A 34 5.11 10.49 -10.23
N PRO A 35 6.17 10.51 -11.06
CA PRO A 35 7.51 10.24 -10.57
C PRO A 35 7.82 11.21 -9.44
N SER A 36 8.35 10.68 -8.35
CA SER A 36 8.78 11.50 -7.23
C SER A 36 10.28 11.31 -7.02
N THR A 37 10.99 12.42 -6.90
CA THR A 37 12.44 12.43 -6.68
C THR A 37 12.68 12.72 -5.23
N TYR A 38 13.13 11.70 -4.50
CA TYR A 38 13.42 11.79 -3.08
C TYR A 38 14.83 11.27 -2.81
N PRO A 39 15.46 11.70 -1.71
CA PRO A 39 16.75 11.17 -1.30
C PRO A 39 16.67 9.65 -1.08
N LEU A 40 17.78 8.96 -1.32
CA LEU A 40 17.89 7.52 -1.07
C LEU A 40 17.73 7.25 0.45
N PRO A 41 16.95 6.22 0.83
CA PRO A 41 16.84 5.78 2.22
C PRO A 41 18.16 5.13 2.69
N ASN A 42 18.33 4.99 4.01
CA ASN A 42 19.49 4.30 4.58
C ASN A 42 19.46 2.80 4.27
N ARG A 43 18.27 2.21 4.26
CA ARG A 43 18.02 0.83 3.83
C ARG A 43 16.89 0.80 2.82
N VAL A 44 17.21 0.31 1.62
CA VAL A 44 16.22 0.06 0.58
C VAL A 44 15.40 -1.17 0.95
N LEU A 45 14.17 -0.96 1.41
CA LEU A 45 13.21 -2.04 1.72
C LEU A 45 12.32 -2.40 0.53
N PHE A 46 12.05 -1.45 -0.36
CA PHE A 46 11.25 -1.67 -1.57
C PHE A 46 12.18 -1.94 -2.75
N THR A 47 12.02 -3.10 -3.38
CA THR A 47 12.94 -3.59 -4.42
C THR A 47 12.27 -3.64 -5.80
N LYS A 48 13.07 -3.80 -6.85
CA LYS A 48 12.55 -4.02 -8.21
C LYS A 48 11.71 -5.29 -8.31
N ASP A 49 12.02 -6.31 -7.52
CA ASP A 49 11.23 -7.55 -7.52
C ASP A 49 9.86 -7.32 -6.86
N HIS A 50 9.77 -6.47 -5.83
CA HIS A 50 8.47 -6.03 -5.29
C HIS A 50 7.65 -5.27 -6.32
N ALA A 51 8.28 -4.37 -7.09
CA ALA A 51 7.58 -3.65 -8.17
C ALA A 51 7.02 -4.62 -9.22
N LYS A 52 7.80 -5.63 -9.64
CA LYS A 52 7.33 -6.69 -10.56
C LYS A 52 6.18 -7.51 -9.97
N LEU A 53 6.21 -7.83 -8.68
CA LEU A 53 5.11 -8.53 -8.02
C LEU A 53 3.82 -7.71 -8.07
N ILE A 54 3.92 -6.40 -7.81
CA ILE A 54 2.78 -5.48 -7.90
C ILE A 54 2.26 -5.38 -9.33
N GLU A 55 3.15 -5.24 -10.32
CA GLU A 55 2.80 -5.21 -11.73
C GLU A 55 2.06 -6.49 -12.14
N ASN A 56 2.62 -7.67 -11.86
CA ASN A 56 1.99 -8.95 -12.16
C ASN A 56 0.63 -9.09 -11.47
N PHE A 57 0.54 -8.69 -10.20
CA PHE A 57 -0.72 -8.70 -9.45
C PHE A 57 -1.77 -7.80 -10.09
N LEU A 58 -1.40 -6.58 -10.48
CA LEU A 58 -2.31 -5.60 -11.07
C LEU A 58 -2.65 -5.85 -12.55
N LEU A 59 -1.85 -6.65 -13.26
CA LEU A 59 -2.16 -7.09 -14.62
C LEU A 59 -2.95 -8.41 -14.65
N SER A 60 -3.13 -9.05 -13.49
CA SER A 60 -3.89 -10.30 -13.37
C SER A 60 -5.41 -10.08 -13.27
N ASP A 61 -6.16 -11.17 -13.40
CA ASP A 61 -7.63 -11.16 -13.22
C ASP A 61 -8.07 -10.72 -11.82
N GLN A 62 -7.15 -10.65 -10.85
CA GLN A 62 -7.43 -10.16 -9.51
C GLN A 62 -7.88 -8.70 -9.49
N VAL A 63 -7.48 -7.89 -10.48
CA VAL A 63 -7.94 -6.50 -10.57
C VAL A 63 -9.43 -6.40 -10.88
N PHE A 64 -9.95 -7.26 -11.75
CA PHE A 64 -11.39 -7.33 -12.01
C PHE A 64 -12.16 -7.75 -10.76
N TYR A 65 -11.61 -8.71 -10.00
CA TYR A 65 -12.16 -9.11 -8.71
C TYR A 65 -12.18 -7.96 -7.71
N LEU A 66 -11.06 -7.22 -7.57
CA LEU A 66 -10.97 -6.07 -6.68
C LEU A 66 -11.99 -4.99 -7.05
N ASP A 67 -12.07 -4.60 -8.32
CA ASP A 67 -13.05 -3.59 -8.77
C ASP A 67 -14.49 -4.01 -8.46
N LYS A 68 -14.83 -5.28 -8.69
CA LYS A 68 -16.16 -5.82 -8.37
C LYS A 68 -16.41 -5.78 -6.87
N ARG A 69 -15.48 -6.28 -6.05
CA ARG A 69 -15.63 -6.30 -4.59
C ARG A 69 -15.70 -4.90 -3.98
N ILE A 70 -14.87 -3.96 -4.45
CA ILE A 70 -14.93 -2.56 -4.00
C ILE A 70 -16.32 -1.99 -4.28
N LYS A 71 -16.89 -2.20 -5.47
CA LYS A 71 -18.25 -1.75 -5.79
C LYS A 71 -19.31 -2.39 -4.90
N GLU A 72 -19.22 -3.70 -4.65
CA GLU A 72 -20.15 -4.43 -3.78
C GLU A 72 -20.13 -3.94 -2.32
N ILE A 73 -18.93 -3.67 -1.79
CA ILE A 73 -18.75 -3.17 -0.42
C ILE A 73 -19.21 -1.71 -0.31
N THR A 74 -18.81 -0.87 -1.28
CA THR A 74 -19.11 0.57 -1.25
C THR A 74 -20.57 0.89 -1.52
N ARG A 75 -21.25 0.11 -2.37
CA ARG A 75 -22.61 0.41 -2.85
C ARG A 75 -22.73 1.85 -3.35
N ASP A 76 -21.70 2.30 -4.08
CA ASP A 76 -21.52 3.66 -4.59
C ASP A 76 -21.46 4.78 -3.54
N ARG A 77 -21.19 4.45 -2.28
CA ARG A 77 -20.84 5.42 -1.24
C ARG A 77 -19.32 5.55 -1.15
N TYR A 78 -18.84 6.78 -1.28
CA TYR A 78 -17.40 7.07 -1.32
C TYR A 78 -17.07 8.15 -0.29
N ASP A 79 -16.79 7.71 0.93
CA ASP A 79 -16.33 8.53 2.05
C ASP A 79 -15.21 7.82 2.81
N CYS A 80 -14.65 8.49 3.82
CA CYS A 80 -13.54 7.95 4.62
C CYS A 80 -13.94 6.70 5.42
N HIS A 81 -15.19 6.60 5.86
CA HIS A 81 -15.68 5.45 6.62
C HIS A 81 -15.78 4.22 5.70
N THR A 82 -16.34 4.41 4.51
CA THR A 82 -16.49 3.36 3.50
C THR A 82 -15.13 2.91 2.97
N TYR A 83 -14.17 3.82 2.83
CA TYR A 83 -12.77 3.50 2.53
C TYR A 83 -12.17 2.58 3.60
N ALA A 84 -12.27 2.95 4.87
CA ALA A 84 -11.73 2.16 5.98
C ALA A 84 -12.36 0.76 6.04
N THR A 85 -13.69 0.68 5.87
CA THR A 85 -14.43 -0.60 5.81
C THR A 85 -13.98 -1.45 4.64
N CYS A 86 -13.89 -0.87 3.43
CA CYS A 86 -13.45 -1.58 2.23
C CYS A 86 -12.03 -2.13 2.38
N ARG A 87 -11.11 -1.31 2.89
CA ARG A 87 -9.75 -1.75 3.22
C ARG A 87 -9.74 -2.92 4.18
N GLN A 88 -10.45 -2.83 5.31
CA GLN A 88 -10.44 -3.88 6.32
C GLN A 88 -11.01 -5.20 5.79
N VAL A 89 -12.12 -5.14 5.05
CA VAL A 89 -12.76 -6.33 4.46
C VAL A 89 -11.80 -7.01 3.47
N LEU A 90 -11.23 -6.25 2.53
CA LEU A 90 -10.35 -6.82 1.51
C LEU A 90 -9.03 -7.32 2.09
N ILE A 91 -8.42 -6.62 3.05
CA ILE A 91 -7.24 -7.16 3.75
C ILE A 91 -7.59 -8.52 4.37
N ASN A 92 -8.70 -8.60 5.12
CA ASN A 92 -9.11 -9.85 5.74
C ASN A 92 -9.34 -10.96 4.71
N GLU A 93 -9.97 -10.67 3.58
CA GLU A 93 -10.18 -11.64 2.50
C GLU A 93 -8.86 -12.18 1.93
N PHE A 94 -7.87 -11.30 1.73
CA PHE A 94 -6.57 -11.66 1.14
C PHE A 94 -5.61 -12.33 2.13
N THR A 95 -5.77 -12.09 3.43
CA THR A 95 -4.94 -12.74 4.46
C THR A 95 -5.59 -13.99 5.05
N LYS A 96 -6.90 -14.20 4.85
CA LYS A 96 -7.63 -15.32 5.46
C LYS A 96 -7.13 -16.65 4.90
N ASN A 97 -6.63 -17.51 5.79
CA ASN A 97 -6.07 -18.83 5.49
C ASN A 97 -4.84 -18.80 4.56
N VAL A 98 -4.22 -17.64 4.35
CA VAL A 98 -3.02 -17.50 3.54
C VAL A 98 -1.81 -17.38 4.48
N PRO A 99 -0.84 -18.30 4.44
CA PRO A 99 0.35 -18.18 5.26
C PRO A 99 1.15 -16.94 4.86
N TYR A 100 1.87 -16.38 5.83
CA TYR A 100 2.74 -15.25 5.55
C TYR A 100 3.85 -15.67 4.58
N SER A 101 4.03 -14.85 3.55
CA SER A 101 5.25 -14.79 2.75
C SER A 101 5.49 -13.32 2.43
N GLU A 102 6.74 -12.97 2.10
CA GLU A 102 7.06 -11.61 1.64
C GLU A 102 6.21 -11.24 0.41
N GLU A 103 6.07 -12.15 -0.55
CA GLU A 103 5.24 -11.97 -1.73
C GLU A 103 3.78 -11.68 -1.37
N ASN A 104 3.16 -12.49 -0.50
CA ASN A 104 1.79 -12.28 -0.06
C ASN A 104 1.65 -10.93 0.65
N PHE A 105 2.61 -10.56 1.49
CA PHE A 105 2.62 -9.27 2.16
C PHE A 105 2.66 -8.09 1.17
N ILE A 106 3.51 -8.17 0.14
CA ILE A 106 3.55 -7.16 -0.93
C ILE A 106 2.21 -7.07 -1.66
N CYS A 107 1.60 -8.20 -2.03
CA CYS A 107 0.30 -8.24 -2.69
C CYS A 107 -0.80 -7.61 -1.83
N VAL A 108 -0.85 -7.89 -0.51
CA VAL A 108 -1.85 -7.26 0.37
C VAL A 108 -1.59 -5.76 0.53
N CYS A 109 -0.33 -5.32 0.61
CA CYS A 109 -0.02 -3.89 0.58
C CYS A 109 -0.48 -3.24 -0.74
N ALA A 110 -0.32 -3.93 -1.87
CA ALA A 110 -0.81 -3.47 -3.16
C ALA A 110 -2.34 -3.32 -3.18
N VAL A 111 -3.08 -4.24 -2.55
CA VAL A 111 -4.54 -4.13 -2.34
C VAL A 111 -4.89 -2.84 -1.57
N VAL A 112 -4.18 -2.54 -0.48
CA VAL A 112 -4.41 -1.30 0.30
C VAL A 112 -4.20 -0.06 -0.55
N ALA A 113 -3.11 0.00 -1.30
CA ALA A 113 -2.80 1.09 -2.21
C ALA A 113 -3.82 1.20 -3.37
N TYR A 114 -4.27 0.07 -3.90
CA TYR A 114 -5.26 0.00 -4.96
C TYR A 114 -6.61 0.58 -4.53
N ILE A 115 -7.07 0.23 -3.32
CA ILE A 115 -8.30 0.78 -2.74
C ILE A 115 -8.16 2.29 -2.56
N ALA A 116 -7.01 2.77 -2.06
CA ALA A 116 -6.77 4.20 -1.92
C ALA A 116 -6.81 4.92 -3.29
N ALA A 117 -6.21 4.35 -4.33
CA ALA A 117 -6.28 4.88 -5.68
C ALA A 117 -7.74 4.92 -6.20
N TYR A 118 -8.50 3.86 -5.97
CA TYR A 118 -9.92 3.79 -6.35
C TYR A 118 -10.74 4.93 -5.70
N PHE A 119 -10.58 5.14 -4.39
CA PHE A 119 -11.29 6.20 -3.65
C PHE A 119 -10.77 7.60 -3.98
N ARG A 120 -9.48 7.75 -4.29
CA ARG A 120 -8.88 9.01 -4.76
C ARG A 120 -9.53 9.49 -6.05
N LYS A 121 -9.77 8.59 -7.04
CA LYS A 121 -10.52 8.95 -8.26
C LYS A 121 -11.92 9.51 -7.97
N ARG A 122 -12.51 9.13 -6.83
CA ARG A 122 -13.82 9.61 -6.35
C ARG A 122 -13.73 10.84 -5.44
N LYS A 123 -12.58 11.51 -5.42
CA LYS A 123 -12.32 12.74 -4.65
C LYS A 123 -12.42 12.56 -3.13
N VAL A 124 -12.21 11.35 -2.63
CA VAL A 124 -12.06 11.13 -1.18
C VAL A 124 -10.65 11.56 -0.78
N TYR A 125 -10.56 12.65 -0.03
CA TYR A 125 -9.28 13.25 0.36
C TYR A 125 -8.52 12.39 1.37
N ARG A 126 -7.20 12.55 1.40
CA ARG A 126 -6.26 11.93 2.37
C ARG A 126 -6.13 10.40 2.33
N VAL A 127 -6.93 9.68 1.53
CA VAL A 127 -6.84 8.21 1.43
C VAL A 127 -5.47 7.70 1.00
N THR A 128 -4.73 8.46 0.18
CA THR A 128 -3.35 8.11 -0.20
C THR A 128 -2.41 8.21 1.01
N ASN A 129 -2.44 9.32 1.75
CA ASN A 129 -1.62 9.48 2.96
C ASN A 129 -2.00 8.44 4.02
N ASP A 130 -3.29 8.15 4.18
CA ASP A 130 -3.77 7.12 5.10
C ASP A 130 -3.29 5.72 4.69
N SER A 131 -3.24 5.41 3.39
CA SER A 131 -2.68 4.13 2.91
C SER A 131 -1.18 4.01 3.16
N ILE A 132 -0.41 5.08 2.95
CA ILE A 132 1.02 5.13 3.25
C ILE A 132 1.24 4.90 4.74
N GLU A 133 0.51 5.63 5.59
CA GLU A 133 0.62 5.51 7.04
C GLU A 133 0.24 4.12 7.53
N TYR A 134 -0.85 3.55 7.00
CA TYR A 134 -1.27 2.20 7.33
C TYR A 134 -0.20 1.17 7.00
N ILE A 135 0.35 1.22 5.78
CA ILE A 135 1.40 0.28 5.34
C ILE A 135 2.68 0.48 6.17
N ARG A 136 3.05 1.74 6.48
CA ARG A 136 4.20 2.06 7.34
C ARG A 136 4.07 1.45 8.74
N VAL A 137 2.90 1.59 9.37
CA VAL A 137 2.62 0.98 10.67
C VAL A 137 2.66 -0.54 10.56
N TRP A 138 2.12 -1.10 9.47
CA TRP A 138 2.09 -2.55 9.29
C TRP A 138 3.47 -3.15 9.07
N ILE A 139 4.30 -2.60 8.17
CA ILE A 139 5.67 -3.09 7.97
C ILE A 139 6.50 -2.93 9.24
N THR A 140 6.24 -1.91 10.06
CA THR A 140 6.89 -1.78 11.39
C THR A 140 6.59 -2.98 12.27
N ARG A 141 5.33 -3.44 12.31
CA ARG A 141 4.94 -4.63 13.08
C ARG A 141 5.52 -5.91 12.49
N ILE A 142 5.49 -6.08 11.17
CA ILE A 142 6.08 -7.24 10.49
C ILE A 142 7.57 -7.36 10.81
N LEU A 143 8.35 -6.27 10.63
CA LEU A 143 9.79 -6.25 10.90
C LEU A 143 10.14 -6.33 12.40
N SER A 144 9.21 -6.04 13.32
CA SER A 144 9.45 -6.32 14.74
C SER A 144 9.47 -7.81 15.08
N ARG A 145 8.93 -8.66 14.19
CA ARG A 145 8.88 -10.12 14.33
C ARG A 145 9.98 -10.85 13.56
N GLY A 146 10.77 -10.12 12.76
CA GLY A 146 11.84 -10.69 11.94
C GLY A 146 12.80 -9.64 11.38
N LEU A 147 14.07 -10.01 11.15
CA LEU A 147 15.11 -9.06 10.71
C LEU A 147 14.91 -8.52 9.27
N THR A 148 14.11 -9.23 8.46
CA THR A 148 13.78 -8.90 7.06
C THR A 148 12.35 -9.33 6.75
N LEU A 149 11.76 -8.82 5.66
CA LEU A 149 10.44 -9.25 5.20
C LEU A 149 10.38 -10.78 4.99
N LYS A 150 11.41 -11.36 4.36
CA LYS A 150 11.55 -12.82 4.16
C LYS A 150 11.46 -13.65 5.43
N TYR A 151 11.95 -13.12 6.56
CA TYR A 151 12.05 -13.83 7.85
C TYR A 151 11.04 -13.32 8.89
N SER A 152 9.93 -12.73 8.46
CA SER A 152 8.87 -12.19 9.34
C SER A 152 7.60 -13.05 9.33
N SER A 153 6.55 -12.59 10.01
CA SER A 153 5.21 -13.20 10.06
C SER A 153 4.10 -12.15 10.20
N TRP A 154 2.86 -12.54 9.87
CA TRP A 154 1.64 -11.73 10.03
C TRP A 154 1.50 -11.06 11.39
#